data_AF-A0AAE0HWI3-F1
#
_entry.id   AF-A0AAE0HWI3-F1
#
_cell.length_a   1.000
_cell.length_b   1.000
_cell.length_c   1.000
_cell.angle_alpha   90.00
_cell.angle_beta   90.00
_cell.angle_gamma   90.00
#
_symmetry.space_group_name_H-M   'P 1'
#
loop_
_entity.id
_entity.type
_entity.pdbx_description
1 polymer ?
#
loop_
_entity_poly.entity_id
_entity_poly.type
_entity_poly.pdbx_seq_one_letter_code
_entity_poly.pdbx_strand_id
1 'polypeptide(L)'
;MAIGNKMQSPPFPNPAVKQPAVAQLQTIRFSPLLDRDEAELAKLTKACETDGFFYLDLSDMGADRLFADLDEASDLVKNWMKQPREKKCETITTSLSHGYKPTGVQSGAVESRKDGFEVLKVGRQELLGRWALQDVVSQNLGLFDDFMAMSHFILKTLLEHLSDSLGLTAPEERLENWHQDHLASKSTLYFLNYPEEVKIKENGSGQNMHTDIGTLTLLFAPQWGLQVPDEKTKHWLWVAPKPRHAIINVADTLRFLSGGRFRSALHRVLPIDGVGDRFSVSYFLRANNSTEFTASDGSNASAKDWYFRKYDTYARPHEEQRKEPVLTGGMREMIGV
;
A
#
# COMPACT_ATOMS: atom_id res chain seq x y z
N MET A 1 -34.28 5.57 14.08
CA MET A 1 -33.94 4.17 14.44
C MET A 1 -33.62 3.48 13.12
N ALA A 2 -32.42 3.02 12.80
CA ALA A 2 -31.49 2.24 13.62
C ALA A 2 -30.06 2.78 13.50
N ILE A 3 -29.52 3.24 14.63
CA ILE A 3 -28.10 3.49 14.84
C ILE A 3 -27.60 2.17 15.45
N GLY A 4 -27.02 1.31 14.63
CA GLY A 4 -26.69 -0.05 15.08
C GLY A 4 -26.37 -1.02 13.97
N ASN A 5 -25.57 -0.62 12.97
CA ASN A 5 -24.86 -1.62 12.18
C ASN A 5 -23.45 -1.73 12.75
N LYS A 6 -23.19 -2.87 13.38
CA LYS A 6 -21.95 -3.20 14.08
C LYS A 6 -20.75 -3.02 13.15
N MET A 7 -19.68 -2.43 13.68
CA MET A 7 -18.32 -2.36 13.11
C MET A 7 -17.69 -3.77 12.99
N GLN A 8 -18.33 -4.68 12.25
CA GLN A 8 -17.86 -6.04 12.05
C GLN A 8 -17.25 -6.19 10.67
N SER A 9 -16.15 -6.92 10.61
CA SER A 9 -15.55 -7.37 9.36
C SER A 9 -16.60 -8.06 8.48
N PRO A 10 -16.64 -7.79 7.17
CA PRO A 10 -17.51 -8.54 6.27
C PRO A 10 -17.14 -10.03 6.35
N PRO A 11 -18.13 -10.94 6.29
CA PRO A 11 -17.86 -12.36 6.33
C PRO A 11 -16.98 -12.78 5.15
N PHE A 12 -16.22 -13.86 5.32
CA PHE A 12 -15.45 -14.41 4.21
C PHE A 12 -16.41 -14.90 3.12
N PRO A 13 -16.25 -14.49 1.86
CA PRO A 13 -17.33 -14.59 0.89
C PRO A 13 -17.38 -15.92 0.12
N ASN A 14 -16.65 -16.94 0.58
CA ASN A 14 -16.76 -18.31 0.07
C ASN A 14 -17.41 -19.22 1.13
N PRO A 15 -18.69 -19.62 0.96
CA PRO A 15 -19.42 -20.46 1.93
C PRO A 15 -18.82 -21.86 2.10
N ALA A 16 -18.07 -22.37 1.12
CA ALA A 16 -17.39 -23.66 1.22
C ALA A 16 -16.19 -23.60 2.17
N VAL A 17 -15.62 -22.41 2.39
CA VAL A 17 -14.53 -22.19 3.35
C VAL A 17 -15.14 -21.89 4.72
N LYS A 18 -15.35 -22.95 5.51
CA LYS A 18 -15.97 -22.82 6.85
C LYS A 18 -15.16 -21.96 7.82
N GLN A 19 -13.82 -22.00 7.73
CA GLN A 19 -12.91 -21.18 8.52
C GLN A 19 -11.69 -20.81 7.67
N PRO A 20 -11.61 -19.59 7.10
CA PRO A 20 -10.40 -19.15 6.43
C PRO A 20 -9.26 -19.01 7.45
N ALA A 21 -8.04 -19.36 7.07
CA ALA A 21 -6.87 -19.07 7.88
C ALA A 21 -6.61 -17.55 7.84
N VAL A 22 -6.81 -16.85 8.97
CA VAL A 22 -6.75 -15.38 9.07
C VAL A 22 -5.56 -14.96 9.90
N ALA A 23 -4.81 -13.97 9.41
CA ALA A 23 -3.66 -13.39 10.10
C ALA A 23 -4.08 -12.65 11.37
N GLN A 24 -3.37 -12.91 12.46
CA GLN A 24 -3.58 -12.25 13.75
C GLN A 24 -2.66 -11.03 13.89
N LEU A 25 -2.97 -9.99 13.12
CA LEU A 25 -2.18 -8.75 13.12
C LEU A 25 -2.47 -7.90 14.37
N GLN A 26 -1.41 -7.28 14.90
CA GLN A 26 -1.52 -6.24 15.93
C GLN A 26 -2.45 -5.11 15.48
N THR A 27 -3.18 -4.52 16.42
CA THR A 27 -3.95 -3.30 16.20
C THR A 27 -3.36 -2.20 17.05
N ILE A 28 -2.95 -1.12 16.39
CA ILE A 28 -2.37 0.08 16.99
C ILE A 28 -3.38 1.20 16.84
N ARG A 29 -3.69 1.90 17.94
CA ARG A 29 -4.60 3.03 17.95
C ARG A 29 -3.83 4.30 17.61
N PHE A 30 -4.29 5.06 16.62
CA PHE A 30 -3.57 6.26 16.22
C PHE A 30 -3.73 7.41 17.22
N SER A 31 -4.90 7.59 17.84
CA SER A 31 -5.13 8.71 18.78
C SER A 31 -4.13 8.72 19.95
N PRO A 32 -3.85 7.60 20.66
CA PRO A 32 -2.83 7.58 21.71
C PRO A 32 -1.40 7.86 21.23
N LEU A 33 -1.09 7.64 19.94
CA LEU A 33 0.23 7.99 19.39
C LEU A 33 0.42 9.52 19.36
N LEU A 34 -0.64 10.28 19.10
CA LEU A 34 -0.60 11.76 19.15
C LEU A 34 -0.25 12.26 20.56
N ASP A 35 -0.72 11.56 21.59
CA ASP A 35 -0.42 11.84 22.99
C ASP A 35 0.90 11.21 23.47
N ARG A 36 1.64 10.56 22.54
CA ARG A 36 2.89 9.83 22.80
C ARG A 36 2.75 8.77 23.90
N ASP A 37 1.63 8.06 23.93
CA ASP A 37 1.40 6.94 24.86
C ASP A 37 2.49 5.86 24.70
N GLU A 38 3.26 5.63 25.76
CA GLU A 38 4.43 4.75 25.72
C GLU A 38 4.08 3.30 25.35
N ALA A 39 2.93 2.80 25.81
CA ALA A 39 2.50 1.45 25.56
C ALA A 39 2.09 1.26 24.09
N GLU A 40 1.38 2.22 23.51
CA GLU A 40 0.98 2.19 22.10
C GLU A 40 2.18 2.40 21.17
N LEU A 41 3.14 3.26 21.54
CA LEU A 41 4.42 3.41 20.84
C LEU A 41 5.23 2.10 20.83
N ALA A 42 5.31 1.40 21.97
CA ALA A 42 5.98 0.11 22.06
C ALA A 42 5.33 -0.95 21.16
N LYS A 43 3.99 -0.96 21.05
CA LYS A 43 3.28 -1.83 20.10
C LYS A 43 3.61 -1.49 18.65
N LEU A 44 3.66 -0.20 18.30
CA LEU A 44 4.03 0.27 16.97
C LEU A 44 5.42 -0.24 16.57
N THR A 45 6.43 0.02 17.39
CA THR A 45 7.79 -0.46 17.15
C THR A 45 7.82 -1.98 17.02
N LYS A 46 7.14 -2.70 17.92
CA LYS A 46 7.13 -4.16 17.91
C LYS A 46 6.48 -4.73 16.65
N ALA A 47 5.39 -4.14 16.17
CA ALA A 47 4.72 -4.56 14.94
C ALA A 47 5.61 -4.33 13.70
N CYS A 48 6.35 -3.22 13.65
CA CYS A 48 7.31 -2.95 12.59
C CYS A 48 8.51 -3.91 12.60
N GLU A 49 8.98 -4.34 13.77
CA GLU A 49 10.11 -5.28 13.92
C GLU A 49 9.72 -6.73 13.61
N THR A 50 8.47 -7.12 13.87
CA THR A 50 8.02 -8.53 13.78
C THR A 50 7.40 -8.82 12.42
N ASP A 51 6.20 -8.32 12.19
CA ASP A 51 5.41 -8.64 11.00
C ASP A 51 5.64 -7.65 9.86
N GLY A 52 5.99 -6.39 10.19
CA GLY A 52 5.98 -5.28 9.22
C GLY A 52 4.57 -4.92 8.75
N PHE A 53 3.53 -5.54 9.31
CA PHE A 53 2.11 -5.39 8.99
C PHE A 53 1.30 -5.21 10.26
N PHE A 54 0.38 -4.24 10.29
CA PHE A 54 -0.54 -4.06 11.40
C PHE A 54 -1.80 -3.31 10.97
N TYR A 55 -2.85 -3.41 11.79
CA TYR A 55 -3.98 -2.50 11.67
C TYR A 55 -3.69 -1.21 12.41
N LEU A 56 -4.03 -0.08 11.79
CA LEU A 56 -4.09 1.21 12.44
C LEU A 56 -5.56 1.58 12.64
N ASP A 57 -5.98 1.62 13.90
CA ASP A 57 -7.30 2.05 14.30
C ASP A 57 -7.37 3.58 14.29
N LEU A 58 -8.28 4.09 13.45
CA LEU A 58 -8.50 5.52 13.22
C LEU A 58 -9.87 5.95 13.78
N SER A 59 -10.54 5.11 14.58
CA SER A 59 -11.91 5.37 15.03
C SER A 59 -12.06 6.64 15.87
N ASP A 60 -11.08 6.91 16.73
CA ASP A 60 -11.19 7.87 17.84
C ASP A 60 -10.61 9.27 17.51
N MET A 61 -10.22 9.47 16.26
CA MET A 61 -9.44 10.64 15.82
C MET A 61 -10.27 11.84 15.35
N GLY A 62 -11.60 11.79 15.44
CA GLY A 62 -12.45 12.67 14.62
C GLY A 62 -12.23 12.43 13.12
N ALA A 63 -11.75 11.24 12.74
CA ALA A 63 -11.44 10.83 11.38
C ALA A 63 -12.68 10.64 10.48
N ASP A 64 -13.86 11.09 10.93
CA ASP A 64 -15.09 11.03 10.13
C ASP A 64 -14.93 11.78 8.81
N ARG A 65 -14.15 12.88 8.82
CA ARG A 65 -13.80 13.58 7.57
C ARG A 65 -12.91 12.72 6.66
N LEU A 66 -11.88 12.06 7.21
CA LEU A 66 -11.02 11.16 6.43
C LEU A 66 -11.81 10.02 5.77
N PHE A 67 -12.73 9.40 6.51
CA PHE A 67 -13.56 8.32 5.97
C PHE A 67 -14.61 8.84 4.98
N ALA A 68 -15.20 10.02 5.22
CA ALA A 68 -16.08 10.67 4.24
C ALA A 68 -15.34 10.99 2.94
N ASP A 69 -14.12 11.53 3.03
CA ASP A 69 -13.29 11.82 1.87
C ASP A 69 -12.86 10.54 1.14
N LEU A 70 -12.52 9.47 1.89
CA LEU A 70 -12.23 8.15 1.32
C LEU A 70 -13.42 7.59 0.54
N ASP A 71 -14.63 7.65 1.12
CA ASP A 71 -15.84 7.11 0.50
C ASP A 71 -16.20 7.92 -0.76
N GLU A 72 -16.20 9.25 -0.67
CA GLU A 72 -16.49 10.15 -1.80
C GLU A 72 -15.48 9.96 -2.94
N ALA A 73 -14.17 9.96 -2.63
CA ALA A 73 -13.13 9.75 -3.63
C ALA A 73 -13.23 8.35 -4.25
N SER A 74 -13.53 7.33 -3.44
CA SER A 74 -13.72 5.96 -3.92
C SER A 74 -14.88 5.88 -4.91
N ASP A 75 -16.02 6.49 -4.62
CA ASP A 75 -17.20 6.43 -5.48
C ASP A 75 -17.01 7.21 -6.77
N LEU A 76 -16.39 8.40 -6.71
CA LEU A 76 -15.99 9.17 -7.90
C LEU A 76 -15.06 8.35 -8.81
N VAL A 77 -14.02 7.73 -8.24
CA VAL A 77 -13.06 6.96 -9.02
C VAL A 77 -13.66 5.66 -9.56
N LYS A 78 -14.47 4.93 -8.78
CA LYS A 78 -15.20 3.75 -9.29
C LYS A 78 -16.10 4.10 -10.46
N ASN A 79 -16.82 5.23 -10.38
CA ASN A 79 -17.66 5.69 -11.49
C ASN A 79 -16.81 6.06 -12.70
N TRP A 80 -15.70 6.77 -12.50
CA TRP A 80 -14.74 7.12 -13.54
C TRP A 80 -14.13 5.87 -14.22
N MET A 81 -13.84 4.80 -13.45
CA MET A 81 -13.26 3.56 -13.96
C MET A 81 -14.18 2.77 -14.90
N LYS A 82 -15.48 3.05 -14.91
CA LYS A 82 -16.45 2.43 -15.86
C LYS A 82 -16.27 2.91 -17.30
N GLN A 83 -15.49 3.97 -17.52
CA GLN A 83 -15.21 4.48 -18.86
C GLN A 83 -14.39 3.50 -19.70
N PRO A 84 -14.46 3.57 -21.04
CA PRO A 84 -13.60 2.78 -21.92
C PRO A 84 -12.11 2.96 -21.59
N ARG A 85 -11.32 1.89 -21.80
CA ARG A 85 -9.89 1.84 -21.50
C ARG A 85 -9.14 2.98 -22.18
N GLU A 86 -9.48 3.29 -23.42
CA GLU A 86 -8.84 4.33 -24.24
C GLU A 86 -8.94 5.68 -23.55
N LYS A 87 -10.14 6.03 -23.05
CA LYS A 87 -10.39 7.28 -22.35
C LYS A 87 -9.64 7.36 -21.03
N LYS A 88 -9.57 6.26 -20.28
CA LYS A 88 -8.79 6.20 -19.03
C LYS A 88 -7.29 6.39 -19.26
N CYS A 89 -6.78 5.98 -20.42
CA CYS A 89 -5.38 6.11 -20.83
C CYS A 89 -4.98 7.49 -21.40
N GLU A 90 -5.90 8.44 -21.54
CA GLU A 90 -5.61 9.74 -22.20
C GLU A 90 -4.66 10.64 -21.41
N THR A 91 -4.51 10.44 -20.11
CA THR A 91 -3.65 11.33 -19.33
C THR A 91 -2.17 11.04 -19.54
N ILE A 92 -1.45 12.12 -19.82
CA ILE A 92 -0.01 12.15 -19.96
C ILE A 92 0.61 11.49 -18.73
N THR A 93 1.37 10.42 -18.95
CA THR A 93 2.11 9.72 -17.89
C THR A 93 3.60 9.95 -18.16
N THR A 94 4.22 10.88 -17.44
CA THR A 94 5.66 11.19 -17.55
C THR A 94 6.49 10.46 -16.50
N SER A 95 5.83 9.87 -15.50
CA SER A 95 6.44 9.10 -14.41
C SER A 95 5.54 7.93 -14.02
N LEU A 96 6.12 6.83 -13.55
CA LEU A 96 5.37 5.64 -13.11
C LEU A 96 4.50 5.88 -11.85
N SER A 97 4.61 7.06 -11.23
CA SER A 97 3.94 7.45 -9.96
C SER A 97 2.57 8.13 -10.13
N HIS A 98 2.14 8.47 -11.34
CA HIS A 98 0.85 9.11 -11.61
C HIS A 98 0.20 8.53 -12.87
N GLY A 99 -1.02 8.97 -13.18
CA GLY A 99 -1.78 8.54 -14.35
C GLY A 99 -2.46 7.19 -14.15
N TYR A 100 -2.88 6.60 -15.27
CA TYR A 100 -3.64 5.35 -15.27
C TYR A 100 -2.78 4.16 -15.73
N LYS A 101 -2.84 3.06 -14.97
CA LYS A 101 -2.26 1.78 -15.34
C LYS A 101 -3.40 0.81 -15.68
N PRO A 102 -3.49 0.31 -16.91
CA PRO A 102 -4.50 -0.69 -17.26
C PRO A 102 -4.14 -2.10 -16.76
N THR A 103 -5.08 -3.04 -16.88
CA THR A 103 -4.85 -4.47 -16.65
C THR A 103 -3.81 -5.04 -17.62
N GLY A 104 -3.18 -6.14 -17.21
CA GLY A 104 -2.31 -6.93 -18.08
C GLY A 104 -0.87 -6.43 -18.23
N VAL A 105 -0.48 -5.38 -17.49
CA VAL A 105 0.85 -4.74 -17.64
C VAL A 105 1.94 -5.47 -16.84
N GLN A 106 1.58 -5.99 -15.67
CA GLN A 106 2.50 -6.66 -14.74
C GLN A 106 2.26 -8.17 -14.72
N SER A 107 3.25 -8.93 -14.27
CA SER A 107 3.07 -10.35 -13.96
C SER A 107 2.20 -10.48 -12.72
N GLY A 108 1.18 -11.31 -12.79
CA GLY A 108 0.22 -11.46 -11.70
C GLY A 108 0.55 -12.61 -10.75
N ALA A 109 -0.36 -12.92 -9.84
CA ALA A 109 -0.15 -13.90 -8.77
C ALA A 109 -0.13 -15.36 -9.21
N VAL A 110 -0.54 -15.64 -10.45
CA VAL A 110 -0.49 -16.98 -11.02
C VAL A 110 0.63 -17.00 -12.08
N GLU A 111 1.48 -18.02 -12.01
CA GLU A 111 2.59 -18.23 -12.94
C GLU A 111 2.11 -18.12 -14.40
N SER A 112 2.90 -17.41 -15.21
CA SER A 112 2.62 -17.17 -16.64
C SER A 112 1.33 -16.39 -16.94
N ARG A 113 0.62 -15.89 -15.92
CA ARG A 113 -0.52 -14.99 -16.08
C ARG A 113 -0.13 -13.55 -15.80
N LYS A 114 -0.78 -12.64 -16.52
CA LYS A 114 -0.69 -11.22 -16.19
C LYS A 114 -1.64 -10.86 -15.05
N ASP A 115 -1.39 -9.70 -14.48
CA ASP A 115 -2.27 -9.12 -13.48
C ASP A 115 -3.63 -8.74 -14.09
N GLY A 116 -4.68 -8.83 -13.27
CA GLY A 116 -6.06 -8.49 -13.63
C GLY A 116 -6.56 -7.22 -12.95
N PHE A 117 -5.67 -6.28 -12.61
CA PHE A 117 -6.07 -5.05 -11.92
C PHE A 117 -5.70 -3.79 -12.70
N GLU A 118 -6.54 -2.78 -12.58
CA GLU A 118 -6.26 -1.42 -13.06
C GLU A 118 -5.98 -0.50 -11.87
N VAL A 119 -5.26 0.59 -12.14
CA VAL A 119 -4.92 1.57 -11.10
C VAL A 119 -5.04 2.98 -11.63
N LEU A 120 -5.77 3.83 -10.92
CA LEU A 120 -5.61 5.27 -11.01
C LEU A 120 -4.61 5.73 -9.95
N LYS A 121 -3.52 6.38 -10.38
CA LYS A 121 -2.47 6.89 -9.51
C LYS A 121 -2.53 8.42 -9.47
N VAL A 122 -2.67 8.96 -8.27
CA VAL A 122 -2.62 10.40 -8.00
C VAL A 122 -1.30 10.68 -7.30
N GLY A 123 -0.29 11.03 -8.07
CA GLY A 123 1.02 11.38 -7.54
C GLY A 123 0.97 12.68 -6.74
N ARG A 124 1.68 12.73 -5.62
CA ARG A 124 1.63 13.90 -4.73
C ARG A 124 2.19 15.16 -5.39
N GLN A 125 3.25 15.00 -6.17
CA GLN A 125 3.87 16.13 -6.89
C GLN A 125 2.95 16.69 -7.96
N GLU A 126 2.29 15.80 -8.71
CA GLU A 126 1.33 16.12 -9.75
C GLU A 126 0.09 16.78 -9.17
N LEU A 127 -0.40 16.27 -8.03
CA LEU A 127 -1.51 16.89 -7.31
C LEU A 127 -1.10 18.31 -6.90
N LEU A 128 -0.06 18.49 -6.07
CA LEU A 128 0.37 19.81 -5.60
C LEU A 128 0.70 20.80 -6.73
N GLY A 129 1.30 20.31 -7.81
CA GLY A 129 1.67 21.12 -8.97
C GLY A 129 0.54 21.32 -9.99
N ARG A 130 -0.62 20.67 -9.80
CA ARG A 130 -1.81 20.75 -10.67
C ARG A 130 -1.52 20.42 -12.14
N TRP A 131 -0.72 19.39 -12.40
CA TRP A 131 -0.37 18.96 -13.76
C TRP A 131 -0.49 17.44 -13.91
N ALA A 132 -0.83 16.98 -15.12
CA ALA A 132 -1.01 15.56 -15.46
C ALA A 132 -1.95 14.79 -14.51
N LEU A 133 -3.09 15.40 -14.19
CA LEU A 133 -4.18 14.84 -13.40
C LEU A 133 -5.31 14.37 -14.31
N GLN A 134 -5.96 13.25 -13.98
CA GLN A 134 -7.20 12.88 -14.66
C GLN A 134 -8.29 13.92 -14.37
N ASP A 135 -9.28 13.98 -15.24
CA ASP A 135 -10.51 14.77 -15.06
C ASP A 135 -11.19 14.53 -13.71
N VAL A 136 -11.33 13.27 -13.27
CA VAL A 136 -11.94 12.95 -11.96
C VAL A 136 -11.19 13.59 -10.79
N VAL A 137 -9.88 13.77 -10.89
CA VAL A 137 -9.06 14.41 -9.85
C VAL A 137 -9.10 15.93 -10.00
N SER A 138 -8.90 16.45 -11.21
CA SER A 138 -8.83 17.90 -11.45
C SER A 138 -10.16 18.62 -11.24
N GLN A 139 -11.29 17.92 -11.38
CA GLN A 139 -12.63 18.44 -11.07
C GLN A 139 -12.96 18.40 -9.56
N ASN A 140 -12.18 17.68 -8.76
CA ASN A 140 -12.47 17.45 -7.33
C ASN A 140 -11.22 17.72 -6.46
N LEU A 141 -10.41 18.74 -6.80
CA LEU A 141 -9.10 18.98 -6.20
C LEU A 141 -9.10 19.03 -4.67
N GLY A 142 -10.05 19.74 -4.06
CA GLY A 142 -10.11 19.89 -2.60
C GLY A 142 -10.25 18.54 -1.88
N LEU A 143 -11.08 17.64 -2.40
CA LEU A 143 -11.27 16.30 -1.86
C LEU A 143 -9.96 15.49 -1.89
N PHE A 144 -9.28 15.47 -3.05
CA PHE A 144 -8.03 14.72 -3.19
C PHE A 144 -6.87 15.35 -2.41
N ASP A 145 -6.83 16.68 -2.31
CA ASP A 145 -5.86 17.42 -1.49
C ASP A 145 -6.02 17.05 -0.01
N ASP A 146 -7.24 17.16 0.53
CA ASP A 146 -7.55 16.87 1.93
C ASP A 146 -7.23 15.41 2.28
N PHE A 147 -7.72 14.48 1.45
CA PHE A 147 -7.51 13.05 1.66
C PHE A 147 -6.03 12.66 1.61
N MET A 148 -5.28 13.19 0.64
CA MET A 148 -3.86 12.92 0.52
C MET A 148 -3.07 13.55 1.67
N ALA A 149 -3.40 14.79 2.05
CA ALA A 149 -2.74 15.49 3.15
C ALA A 149 -2.90 14.74 4.48
N MET A 150 -4.11 14.27 4.79
CA MET A 150 -4.37 13.48 5.99
C MET A 150 -3.63 12.13 5.95
N SER A 151 -3.67 11.44 4.82
CA SER A 151 -2.92 10.19 4.63
C SER A 151 -1.41 10.38 4.82
N HIS A 152 -0.88 11.49 4.32
CA HIS A 152 0.52 11.87 4.46
C HIS A 152 0.89 12.20 5.90
N PHE A 153 0.06 12.98 6.60
CA PHE A 153 0.21 13.32 8.00
C PHE A 153 0.29 12.06 8.87
N ILE A 154 -0.68 11.14 8.74
CA ILE A 154 -0.71 9.88 9.48
C ILE A 154 0.61 9.12 9.35
N LEU A 155 1.08 8.90 8.12
CA LEU A 155 2.31 8.14 7.91
C LEU A 155 3.58 8.88 8.38
N LYS A 156 3.64 10.22 8.28
CA LYS A 156 4.77 10.98 8.82
C LYS A 156 4.82 10.97 10.34
N THR A 157 3.68 11.03 11.02
CA THR A 157 3.60 10.86 12.48
C THR A 157 4.14 9.49 12.91
N LEU A 158 3.77 8.42 12.20
CA LEU A 158 4.35 7.10 12.47
C LEU A 158 5.87 7.09 12.30
N LEU A 159 6.42 7.73 11.26
CA LEU A 159 7.88 7.81 11.06
C LEU A 159 8.60 8.54 12.18
N GLU A 160 8.05 9.65 12.67
CA GLU A 160 8.63 10.40 13.79
C GLU A 160 8.78 9.51 15.04
N HIS A 161 7.72 8.76 15.37
CA HIS A 161 7.74 7.81 16.48
C HIS A 161 8.73 6.67 16.27
N LEU A 162 8.84 6.17 15.03
CA LEU A 162 9.82 5.14 14.70
C LEU A 162 11.25 5.67 14.84
N SER A 163 11.53 6.92 14.43
CA SER A 163 12.82 7.58 14.67
C SER A 163 13.16 7.61 16.16
N ASP A 164 12.19 7.96 17.00
CA ASP A 164 12.39 7.98 18.45
C ASP A 164 12.66 6.58 19.03
N SER A 165 11.97 5.55 18.53
CA SER A 165 12.19 4.15 18.95
C SER A 165 13.55 3.58 18.51
N LEU A 166 14.14 4.18 17.47
CA LEU A 166 15.50 3.89 17.01
C LEU A 166 16.56 4.70 17.78
N GLY A 167 16.15 5.67 18.61
CA GLY A 167 17.06 6.57 19.33
C GLY A 167 17.72 7.61 18.43
N LEU A 168 17.13 7.92 17.27
CA LEU A 168 17.69 8.86 16.29
C LEU A 168 17.45 10.30 16.76
N THR A 169 18.51 10.97 17.22
CA THR A 169 18.44 12.34 17.73
C THR A 169 18.99 13.36 16.74
N ALA A 170 19.92 12.97 15.87
CA ALA A 170 20.50 13.85 14.86
C ALA A 170 19.51 14.07 13.70
N PRO A 171 19.21 15.33 13.31
CA PRO A 171 18.22 15.62 12.26
C PRO A 171 18.44 14.86 10.93
N GLU A 172 19.69 14.69 10.53
CA GLU A 172 20.08 13.98 9.29
C GLU A 172 19.84 12.46 9.35
N GLU A 173 19.68 11.88 10.54
CA GLU A 173 19.43 10.46 10.71
C GLU A 173 17.92 10.15 10.77
N ARG A 174 17.12 11.10 11.27
CA ARG A 174 15.68 10.92 11.54
C ARG A 174 14.90 10.59 10.26
N LEU A 175 14.12 9.50 10.31
CA LEU A 175 13.44 8.89 9.15
C LEU A 175 12.48 9.85 8.43
N GLU A 176 11.76 10.68 9.18
CA GLU A 176 10.83 11.67 8.63
C GLU A 176 11.54 12.79 7.86
N ASN A 177 12.82 13.06 8.15
CA ASN A 177 13.61 14.10 7.46
C ASN A 177 14.12 13.66 6.08
N TRP A 178 13.93 12.40 5.72
CA TRP A 178 14.08 11.89 4.35
C TRP A 178 12.79 12.04 3.53
N HIS A 179 11.76 12.69 4.08
CA HIS A 179 10.43 12.89 3.49
C HIS A 179 10.03 14.36 3.50
N GLN A 180 10.92 15.22 3.00
CA GLN A 180 10.73 16.67 2.97
C GLN A 180 9.75 17.06 1.87
N ASP A 181 8.77 17.90 2.21
CA ASP A 181 7.65 18.23 1.34
C ASP A 181 8.02 19.03 0.08
N HIS A 182 9.10 19.81 0.17
CA HIS A 182 9.60 20.65 -0.90
C HIS A 182 10.53 19.90 -1.87
N LEU A 183 10.94 18.67 -1.52
CA LEU A 183 11.79 17.83 -2.36
C LEU A 183 10.98 16.78 -3.10
N ALA A 184 11.46 16.42 -4.28
CA ALA A 184 10.76 15.44 -5.11
C ALA A 184 10.74 14.05 -4.47
N SER A 185 9.59 13.41 -4.44
CA SER A 185 9.42 12.00 -4.07
C SER A 185 8.41 11.33 -5.01
N LYS A 186 8.38 10.00 -4.99
CA LYS A 186 7.37 9.23 -5.75
C LYS A 186 6.13 8.90 -4.90
N SER A 187 5.87 9.64 -3.81
CA SER A 187 4.68 9.42 -2.98
C SER A 187 3.38 9.60 -3.77
N THR A 188 2.40 8.73 -3.57
CA THR A 188 1.25 8.62 -4.49
C THR A 188 0.07 7.90 -3.84
N LEU A 189 -1.15 8.35 -4.17
CA LEU A 189 -2.40 7.64 -3.90
C LEU A 189 -2.69 6.67 -5.06
N TYR A 190 -3.00 5.42 -4.75
CA TYR A 190 -3.51 4.46 -5.72
C TYR A 190 -4.96 4.13 -5.39
N PHE A 191 -5.81 4.21 -6.40
CA PHE A 191 -7.13 3.59 -6.41
C PHE A 191 -7.01 2.35 -7.27
N LEU A 192 -7.06 1.18 -6.65
CA LEU A 192 -6.88 -0.12 -7.31
C LEU A 192 -8.23 -0.80 -7.48
N ASN A 193 -8.51 -1.24 -8.69
CA ASN A 193 -9.70 -2.01 -9.01
C ASN A 193 -9.32 -3.35 -9.65
N TYR A 194 -9.95 -4.43 -9.20
CA TYR A 194 -9.84 -5.76 -9.78
C TYR A 194 -11.22 -6.11 -10.36
N PRO A 195 -11.46 -5.84 -11.66
CA PRO A 195 -12.73 -6.14 -12.29
C PRO A 195 -13.00 -7.65 -12.32
N GLU A 196 -14.19 -8.07 -11.93
CA GLU A 196 -14.60 -9.49 -11.96
C GLU A 196 -14.53 -10.04 -13.39
N GLU A 197 -14.92 -9.22 -14.38
CA GLU A 197 -14.93 -9.60 -15.79
C GLU A 197 -13.54 -9.96 -16.31
N VAL A 198 -12.50 -9.22 -15.91
CA VAL A 198 -11.11 -9.46 -16.33
C VAL A 198 -10.60 -10.78 -15.74
N LYS A 199 -10.99 -11.10 -14.50
CA LYS A 199 -10.64 -12.36 -13.86
C LYS A 199 -11.25 -13.55 -14.61
N ILE A 200 -12.52 -13.45 -14.98
CA ILE A 200 -13.28 -14.53 -15.64
C ILE A 200 -12.90 -14.68 -17.11
N LYS A 201 -12.81 -13.59 -17.87
CA LYS A 201 -12.66 -13.61 -19.33
C LYS A 201 -11.21 -13.59 -19.79
N GLU A 202 -10.33 -12.89 -19.08
CA GLU A 202 -8.93 -12.67 -19.49
C GLU A 202 -7.94 -13.52 -18.69
N ASN A 203 -8.42 -14.40 -17.80
CA ASN A 203 -7.61 -15.12 -16.82
C ASN A 203 -6.72 -14.19 -15.97
N GLY A 204 -7.14 -12.92 -15.79
CA GLY A 204 -6.41 -11.92 -15.02
C GLY A 204 -6.23 -12.40 -13.58
N SER A 205 -4.99 -12.44 -13.12
CA SER A 205 -4.66 -12.91 -11.77
C SER A 205 -4.48 -11.73 -10.80
N GLY A 206 -4.45 -12.03 -9.51
CA GLY A 206 -4.21 -10.99 -8.51
C GLY A 206 -2.78 -10.42 -8.58
N GLN A 207 -2.39 -9.60 -7.59
CA GLN A 207 -1.04 -9.05 -7.54
C GLN A 207 -0.06 -10.09 -6.98
N ASN A 208 1.05 -10.32 -7.69
CA ASN A 208 2.06 -11.29 -7.31
C ASN A 208 2.65 -11.00 -5.91
N MET A 209 3.26 -12.02 -5.30
CA MET A 209 3.98 -11.84 -4.04
C MET A 209 5.09 -10.81 -4.18
N HIS A 210 5.09 -9.82 -3.28
CA HIS A 210 6.11 -8.78 -3.22
C HIS A 210 6.13 -8.11 -1.85
N THR A 211 7.17 -7.31 -1.61
CA THR A 211 7.16 -6.23 -0.63
C THR A 211 6.94 -4.89 -1.33
N ASP A 212 6.57 -3.85 -0.61
CA ASP A 212 6.45 -2.52 -1.20
C ASP A 212 7.80 -1.81 -1.35
N ILE A 213 7.91 -0.88 -2.31
CA ILE A 213 9.15 -0.17 -2.64
C ILE A 213 9.52 0.87 -1.56
N GLY A 214 8.52 1.64 -1.12
CA GLY A 214 8.68 2.91 -0.41
C GLY A 214 9.02 2.75 1.07
N THR A 215 8.45 3.63 1.88
CA THR A 215 8.74 3.70 3.32
C THR A 215 7.62 3.05 4.12
N LEU A 216 6.40 3.57 3.98
CA LEU A 216 5.18 3.05 4.59
C LEU A 216 4.04 3.13 3.58
N THR A 217 3.09 2.21 3.69
CA THR A 217 1.85 2.26 2.94
C THR A 217 0.67 2.27 3.91
N LEU A 218 -0.30 3.14 3.63
CA LEU A 218 -1.59 3.22 4.31
C LEU A 218 -2.63 2.62 3.36
N LEU A 219 -3.22 1.47 3.70
CA LEU A 219 -4.14 0.73 2.84
C LEU A 219 -5.55 0.68 3.45
N PHE A 220 -6.54 1.15 2.70
CA PHE A 220 -7.96 0.93 2.95
C PHE A 220 -8.49 -0.16 2.01
N ALA A 221 -8.78 -1.33 2.57
CA ALA A 221 -9.27 -2.49 1.85
C ALA A 221 -10.58 -2.97 2.48
N PRO A 222 -11.76 -2.52 2.00
CA PRO A 222 -13.05 -2.92 2.56
C PRO A 222 -13.44 -4.36 2.22
N GLN A 223 -12.72 -5.00 1.29
CA GLN A 223 -12.99 -6.35 0.80
C GLN A 223 -11.78 -7.26 1.00
N TRP A 224 -12.05 -8.55 1.19
CA TRP A 224 -11.04 -9.60 1.27
C TRP A 224 -10.19 -9.64 -0.02
N GLY A 225 -8.97 -10.14 0.11
CA GLY A 225 -8.08 -10.33 -1.04
C GLY A 225 -6.61 -10.26 -0.70
N LEU A 226 -6.25 -9.49 0.34
CA LEU A 226 -4.87 -9.41 0.81
C LEU A 226 -4.50 -10.68 1.60
N GLN A 227 -3.32 -11.21 1.30
CA GLN A 227 -2.71 -12.30 2.06
C GLN A 227 -1.28 -11.98 2.47
N VAL A 228 -0.92 -12.45 3.66
CA VAL A 228 0.43 -12.38 4.23
C VAL A 228 0.92 -13.78 4.58
N PRO A 229 2.22 -14.08 4.50
CA PRO A 229 2.74 -15.39 4.89
C PRO A 229 2.80 -15.49 6.41
N ASP A 230 2.39 -16.62 6.96
CA ASP A 230 2.75 -17.02 8.31
C ASP A 230 4.22 -17.43 8.33
N GLU A 231 5.00 -16.83 9.21
CA GLU A 231 6.45 -17.08 9.25
C GLU A 231 6.79 -18.49 9.69
N LYS A 232 5.95 -19.07 10.56
CA LYS A 232 6.16 -20.38 11.16
C LYS A 232 5.79 -21.49 10.20
N THR A 233 4.60 -21.41 9.60
CA THR A 233 4.09 -22.46 8.71
C THR A 233 4.39 -22.21 7.23
N LYS A 234 4.83 -21.00 6.86
CA LYS A 234 4.98 -20.54 5.46
C LYS A 234 3.68 -20.58 4.65
N HIS A 235 2.53 -20.76 5.30
CA HIS A 235 1.22 -20.70 4.66
C HIS A 235 0.74 -19.26 4.49
N TRP A 236 -0.06 -19.03 3.45
CA TRP A 236 -0.69 -17.73 3.23
C TRP A 236 -1.94 -17.58 4.10
N LEU A 237 -1.97 -16.53 4.91
CA LEU A 237 -3.09 -16.14 5.76
C LEU A 237 -3.81 -14.94 5.15
N TRP A 238 -5.14 -14.95 5.21
CA TRP A 238 -5.95 -13.82 4.78
C TRP A 238 -5.89 -12.68 5.80
N VAL A 239 -5.86 -11.44 5.33
CA VAL A 239 -6.04 -10.25 6.16
C VAL A 239 -7.51 -9.85 6.10
N ALA A 240 -8.17 -9.86 7.25
CA ALA A 240 -9.60 -9.55 7.35
C ALA A 240 -9.86 -8.05 7.18
N PRO A 241 -10.80 -7.63 6.32
CA PRO A 241 -11.20 -6.22 6.26
C PRO A 241 -11.74 -5.76 7.61
N LYS A 242 -11.31 -4.60 8.08
CA LYS A 242 -11.80 -4.01 9.34
C LYS A 242 -12.35 -2.61 9.09
N PRO A 243 -13.64 -2.34 9.37
CA PRO A 243 -14.20 -0.99 9.27
C PRO A 243 -13.43 -0.01 10.16
N ARG A 244 -13.28 1.23 9.70
CA ARG A 244 -12.56 2.31 10.41
C ARG A 244 -11.07 2.03 10.73
N HIS A 245 -10.50 1.00 10.13
CA HIS A 245 -9.08 0.70 10.25
C HIS A 245 -8.39 0.83 8.89
N ALA A 246 -7.18 1.35 8.90
CA ALA A 246 -6.25 1.14 7.80
C ALA A 246 -5.36 -0.06 8.09
N ILE A 247 -4.80 -0.66 7.06
CA ILE A 247 -3.70 -1.61 7.16
C ILE A 247 -2.43 -0.84 6.86
N ILE A 248 -1.43 -0.92 7.73
CA ILE A 248 -0.10 -0.35 7.51
C ILE A 248 0.84 -1.46 7.11
N ASN A 249 1.68 -1.18 6.11
CA ASN A 249 2.83 -2.01 5.82
C ASN A 249 4.12 -1.20 5.75
N VAL A 250 5.15 -1.75 6.40
CA VAL A 250 6.53 -1.33 6.26
C VAL A 250 7.06 -1.80 4.91
N ALA A 251 7.75 -0.90 4.21
CA ALA A 251 8.26 -1.14 2.87
C ALA A 251 9.80 -1.13 2.84
N ASP A 252 10.38 -1.46 1.69
CA ASP A 252 11.81 -1.72 1.56
C ASP A 252 12.69 -0.55 2.00
N THR A 253 12.33 0.68 1.63
CA THR A 253 13.13 1.88 1.94
C THR A 253 13.24 2.05 3.46
N LEU A 254 12.15 1.84 4.22
CA LEU A 254 12.20 1.93 5.68
C LEU A 254 13.03 0.80 6.30
N ARG A 255 12.95 -0.41 5.75
CA ARG A 255 13.83 -1.50 6.17
C ARG A 255 15.31 -1.16 5.95
N PHE A 256 15.66 -0.56 4.81
CA PHE A 256 17.05 -0.18 4.52
C PHE A 256 17.52 0.96 5.44
N LEU A 257 16.72 2.02 5.58
CA LEU A 257 17.06 3.17 6.44
C LEU A 257 17.16 2.80 7.93
N SER A 258 16.42 1.79 8.38
CA SER A 258 16.50 1.28 9.76
C SER A 258 17.59 0.22 9.97
N GLY A 259 18.49 0.01 9.00
CA GLY A 259 19.54 -1.00 9.10
C GLY A 259 19.01 -2.44 9.22
N GLY A 260 17.81 -2.70 8.69
CA GLY A 260 17.16 -4.01 8.78
C GLY A 260 16.35 -4.24 10.07
N ARG A 261 16.28 -3.25 10.98
CA ARG A 261 15.51 -3.39 12.23
C ARG A 261 14.01 -3.50 12.00
N PHE A 262 13.47 -2.76 11.03
CA PHE A 262 12.08 -2.92 10.62
C PHE A 262 11.96 -3.85 9.42
N ARG A 263 10.92 -4.68 9.42
CA ARG A 263 10.71 -5.71 8.41
C ARG A 263 9.88 -5.19 7.26
N SER A 264 10.37 -5.36 6.03
CA SER A 264 9.57 -5.09 4.84
C SER A 264 8.50 -6.17 4.67
N ALA A 265 7.26 -5.76 4.47
CA ALA A 265 6.09 -6.62 4.67
C ALA A 265 5.73 -7.40 3.40
N LEU A 266 6.04 -8.70 3.38
CA LEU A 266 5.75 -9.56 2.24
C LEU A 266 4.26 -9.87 2.16
N HIS A 267 3.66 -9.66 1.00
CA HIS A 267 2.24 -9.91 0.79
C HIS A 267 1.93 -10.24 -0.67
N ARG A 268 0.72 -10.75 -0.90
CA ARG A 268 0.13 -10.90 -2.23
C ARG A 268 -1.35 -10.54 -2.19
N VAL A 269 -1.94 -10.30 -3.36
CA VAL A 269 -3.38 -10.05 -3.45
C VAL A 269 -3.99 -11.10 -4.35
N LEU A 270 -5.03 -11.78 -3.87
CA LEU A 270 -5.85 -12.74 -4.61
C LEU A 270 -7.31 -12.31 -4.51
N PRO A 271 -7.91 -11.68 -5.55
CA PRO A 271 -9.34 -11.42 -5.54
C PRO A 271 -10.12 -12.75 -5.43
N ILE A 272 -11.27 -12.72 -4.76
CA ILE A 272 -12.12 -13.92 -4.54
C ILE A 272 -13.10 -14.07 -5.72
N ASP A 273 -13.46 -15.29 -6.09
CA ASP A 273 -14.40 -15.57 -7.20
C ASP A 273 -15.85 -15.35 -6.77
N GLY A 274 -16.68 -14.80 -7.67
CA GLY A 274 -18.14 -14.73 -7.51
C GLY A 274 -18.63 -13.68 -6.52
N VAL A 275 -17.82 -12.64 -6.26
CA VAL A 275 -18.10 -11.60 -5.25
C VAL A 275 -18.04 -10.19 -5.82
N GLY A 276 -18.01 -10.06 -7.15
CA GLY A 276 -17.87 -8.79 -7.85
C GLY A 276 -16.45 -8.22 -7.82
N ASP A 277 -16.35 -6.97 -8.27
CA ASP A 277 -15.11 -6.21 -8.32
C ASP A 277 -14.51 -6.03 -6.91
N ARG A 278 -13.18 -6.09 -6.81
CA ARG A 278 -12.46 -5.73 -5.56
C ARG A 278 -11.83 -4.36 -5.72
N PHE A 279 -12.20 -3.43 -4.84
CA PHE A 279 -11.65 -2.08 -4.80
C PHE A 279 -10.84 -1.84 -3.52
N SER A 280 -9.72 -1.12 -3.64
CA SER A 280 -8.94 -0.67 -2.48
C SER A 280 -8.22 0.64 -2.78
N VAL A 281 -8.01 1.44 -1.74
CA VAL A 281 -7.29 2.71 -1.84
C VAL A 281 -6.03 2.62 -0.99
N SER A 282 -4.88 3.01 -1.53
CA SER A 282 -3.65 3.05 -0.77
C SER A 282 -2.89 4.35 -0.96
N TYR A 283 -2.28 4.85 0.10
CA TYR A 283 -1.31 5.92 0.05
C TYR A 283 0.09 5.36 0.29
N PHE A 284 0.98 5.52 -0.68
CA PHE A 284 2.39 5.12 -0.55
C PHE A 284 3.21 6.33 -0.16
N LEU A 285 3.74 6.35 1.06
CA LEU A 285 4.75 7.30 1.47
C LEU A 285 6.12 6.79 1.01
N ARG A 286 6.84 7.63 0.27
CA ARG A 286 8.17 7.33 -0.26
C ARG A 286 9.13 8.45 0.10
N ALA A 287 10.36 8.07 0.43
CA ALA A 287 11.45 9.01 0.67
C ALA A 287 11.70 9.90 -0.56
N ASN A 288 12.39 11.02 -0.34
CA ASN A 288 12.81 11.89 -1.42
C ASN A 288 13.70 11.13 -2.42
N ASN A 289 13.63 11.48 -3.69
CA ASN A 289 14.28 10.74 -4.78
C ASN A 289 15.80 10.59 -4.59
N SER A 290 16.43 11.56 -3.92
CA SER A 290 17.86 11.61 -3.62
C SER A 290 18.26 10.89 -2.33
N THR A 291 17.31 10.35 -1.56
CA THR A 291 17.60 9.57 -0.37
C THR A 291 18.40 8.33 -0.75
N GLU A 292 19.61 8.19 -0.21
CA GLU A 292 20.50 7.05 -0.45
C GLU A 292 20.47 6.08 0.74
N PHE A 293 20.60 4.80 0.43
CA PHE A 293 20.72 3.72 1.41
C PHE A 293 21.49 2.53 0.83
N THR A 294 21.96 1.66 1.71
CA THR A 294 22.53 0.38 1.33
C THR A 294 21.44 -0.68 1.26
N ALA A 295 21.22 -1.25 0.07
CA ALA A 295 20.26 -2.33 -0.16
C ALA A 295 20.78 -3.67 0.41
N SER A 296 19.94 -4.71 0.41
CA SER A 296 20.30 -6.01 1.01
C SER A 296 21.42 -6.77 0.30
N ASP A 297 21.74 -6.43 -0.94
CA ASP A 297 22.88 -6.98 -1.66
C ASP A 297 24.19 -6.20 -1.40
N GLY A 298 24.16 -5.22 -0.49
CA GLY A 298 25.30 -4.36 -0.18
C GLY A 298 25.51 -3.22 -1.19
N SER A 299 24.69 -3.11 -2.23
CA SER A 299 24.77 -2.01 -3.19
C SER A 299 24.17 -0.73 -2.60
N ASN A 300 24.78 0.41 -2.94
CA ASN A 300 24.17 1.71 -2.68
C ASN A 300 23.15 2.03 -3.77
N ALA A 301 21.97 2.50 -3.36
CA ALA A 301 20.91 2.92 -4.26
C ALA A 301 20.24 4.18 -3.73
N SER A 302 19.77 5.03 -4.64
CA SER A 302 18.81 6.07 -4.28
C SER A 302 17.39 5.50 -4.23
N ALA A 303 16.50 6.15 -3.48
CA ALA A 303 15.07 5.80 -3.45
C ALA A 303 14.45 5.81 -4.86
N LYS A 304 14.92 6.71 -5.74
CA LYS A 304 14.50 6.77 -7.14
C LYS A 304 14.97 5.55 -7.94
N ASP A 305 16.23 5.15 -7.78
CA ASP A 305 16.79 4.03 -8.55
C ASP A 305 16.18 2.70 -8.10
N TRP A 306 16.00 2.53 -6.78
CA TRP A 306 15.27 1.38 -6.22
C TRP A 306 13.84 1.32 -6.75
N TYR A 307 13.16 2.47 -6.82
CA TYR A 307 11.83 2.56 -7.40
C TYR A 307 11.76 2.08 -8.85
N PHE A 308 12.66 2.55 -9.72
CA PHE A 308 12.67 2.12 -11.11
C PHE A 308 13.04 0.64 -11.26
N ARG A 309 14.07 0.17 -10.54
CA ARG A 309 14.48 -1.25 -10.57
C ARG A 309 13.33 -2.18 -10.19
N LYS A 310 12.61 -1.85 -9.11
CA LYS A 310 11.51 -2.69 -8.63
C LYS A 310 10.28 -2.59 -9.52
N TYR A 311 9.96 -1.40 -10.03
CA TYR A 311 8.83 -1.22 -10.93
C TYR A 311 9.02 -1.97 -12.26
N ASP A 312 10.24 -1.94 -12.81
CA ASP A 312 10.62 -2.73 -13.99
C ASP A 312 10.46 -4.24 -13.71
N THR A 313 10.92 -4.70 -12.54
CA THR A 313 10.80 -6.11 -12.14
C THR A 313 9.34 -6.59 -12.11
N TYR A 314 8.38 -5.76 -11.69
CA TYR A 314 6.95 -6.15 -11.71
C TYR A 314 6.44 -6.52 -13.11
N ALA A 315 6.98 -5.92 -14.17
CA ALA A 315 6.55 -6.19 -15.55
C ALA A 315 7.20 -7.43 -16.16
N ARG A 316 8.37 -7.84 -15.64
CA ARG A 316 9.14 -8.99 -16.15
C ARG A 316 8.42 -10.32 -15.94
N PRO A 317 8.63 -11.33 -16.81
CA PRO A 317 8.12 -12.69 -16.59
C PRO A 317 8.58 -13.27 -15.25
N HIS A 318 7.79 -14.16 -14.66
CA HIS A 318 8.08 -14.79 -13.37
C HIS A 318 9.46 -15.47 -13.33
N GLU A 319 9.90 -16.10 -14.43
CA GLU A 319 11.24 -16.71 -14.52
C GLU A 319 12.36 -15.69 -14.31
N GLU A 320 12.23 -14.49 -14.86
CA GLU A 320 13.18 -13.41 -14.66
C GLU A 320 13.08 -12.80 -13.27
N GLN A 321 11.84 -12.68 -12.73
CA GLN A 321 11.61 -12.20 -11.37
C GLN A 321 12.28 -13.09 -10.32
N ARG A 322 12.44 -14.39 -10.58
CA ARG A 322 13.11 -15.34 -9.66
C ARG A 322 14.63 -15.24 -9.67
N LYS A 323 15.23 -14.61 -10.68
CA LYS A 323 16.71 -14.51 -10.79
C LYS A 323 17.31 -13.56 -9.76
N GLU A 324 16.55 -12.56 -9.32
CA GLU A 324 16.99 -11.59 -8.32
C GLU A 324 15.89 -11.35 -7.26
N PRO A 325 16.25 -11.20 -5.98
CA PRO A 325 15.27 -11.01 -4.90
C PRO A 325 14.68 -9.59 -4.86
N VAL A 326 14.58 -8.88 -5.99
CA VAL A 326 14.12 -7.48 -6.04
C VAL A 326 12.65 -7.36 -5.59
N LEU A 327 11.78 -8.29 -5.99
CA LEU A 327 10.37 -8.29 -5.58
C LEU A 327 10.18 -8.38 -4.07
N THR A 328 11.08 -9.08 -3.37
CA THR A 328 11.01 -9.31 -1.92
C THR A 328 11.91 -8.34 -1.13
N GLY A 329 12.35 -7.23 -1.74
CA GLY A 329 13.18 -6.26 -1.02
C GLY A 329 14.60 -6.76 -0.73
N GLY A 330 15.05 -7.76 -1.47
CA GLY A 330 16.33 -8.45 -1.25
C GLY A 330 16.28 -9.65 -0.32
N MET A 331 15.10 -10.01 0.23
CA MET A 331 14.95 -11.14 1.15
C MET A 331 14.84 -12.48 0.40
N ARG A 332 15.91 -13.28 0.41
CA ARG A 332 16.00 -14.56 -0.33
C ARG A 332 15.25 -15.72 0.32
N GLU A 333 15.21 -15.77 1.65
CA GLU A 333 14.66 -16.90 2.44
C GLU A 333 13.13 -16.96 2.51
N MET A 334 12.44 -15.98 1.92
CA MET A 334 10.97 -15.91 1.89
C MET A 334 10.38 -16.57 0.63
N ILE A 335 11.23 -17.10 -0.24
CA ILE A 335 10.86 -17.77 -1.49
C ILE A 335 10.77 -19.27 -1.20
N GLY A 336 9.61 -19.71 -0.70
CA GLY A 336 9.22 -21.13 -0.69
C GLY A 336 8.68 -21.55 -2.05
N VAL A 337 9.43 -21.28 -3.12
CA VAL A 337 9.18 -21.82 -4.47
C VAL A 337 10.26 -22.84 -4.78
#